data_AF-A0A7W1R371-F1
#
_entry.id   AF-A0A7W1R371-F1
#
_cell.length_a   1.000
_cell.length_b   1.000
_cell.length_c   1.000
_cell.angle_alpha   90.00
_cell.angle_beta   90.00
_cell.angle_gamma   90.00
#
_symmetry.space_group_name_H-M   'P 1'
#
loop_
_entity.id
_entity.type
_entity.pdbx_description
1 polymer ?
#
loop_
_entity_poly.entity_id
_entity_poly.type
_entity_poly.pdbx_seq_one_letter_code
_entity_poly.pdbx_strand_id
1 'polypeptide(L)'
;LAGGALSVGDRLTLYPAGTSVVVRGLQSLGHAQERVEATARVAVNLRGVALEAISRGDALVSPDRWLTTDIVDIAIRPMAGPRQPPSEAALHIGSASVPVRIRMLGEVNARLTLATPLPLRIGDVAVLRDSGRRRIAAAVTVLDVRPPPLVRRGDSLRRAAVLRQLDGRPDGAAELRRRGVVAASELVAMGALPPHPPLVGDWLVDEQLKGDLGARAWAVARAYTLNHPLENGIPVGMLRRELNLPDSRLVGAIVAPPMIVAEGRVRFSGDSAELPEDVRRAVDVVRAELAADPFAAPSAARLAEVGLDRRRLAAAVRSGALLRIADGIILLPGADSEAADRLATLAQPFSASEARTALGTTRRVIIPLLEWLEQNRYARRTPDGNHEIVAASREKS
;
A
#
# COMPACT_ATOMS: atom_id res chain seq x y z
N LEU A 1 29.04 18.24 17.86
CA LEU A 1 28.13 18.43 16.72
C LEU A 1 28.87 18.07 15.43
N ALA A 2 28.51 16.94 14.82
CA ALA A 2 29.21 16.39 13.65
C ALA A 2 28.58 16.80 12.30
N GLY A 3 27.32 17.26 12.30
CA GLY A 3 26.62 17.70 11.10
C GLY A 3 25.36 18.48 11.46
N GLY A 4 24.88 19.32 10.53
CA GLY A 4 23.69 20.15 10.73
C GLY A 4 23.93 21.33 11.68
N ALA A 5 22.86 21.76 12.35
CA ALA A 5 22.88 22.81 13.36
C ALA A 5 22.00 22.43 14.55
N LEU A 6 22.30 23.02 15.70
CA LEU A 6 21.52 22.88 16.94
C LEU A 6 21.09 24.25 17.43
N SER A 7 19.84 24.38 17.86
CA SER A 7 19.28 25.59 18.46
C SER A 7 18.65 25.27 19.81
N VAL A 8 18.61 26.25 20.71
CA VAL A 8 17.82 26.13 21.95
C VAL A 8 16.36 25.91 21.60
N GLY A 9 15.71 24.96 22.30
CA GLY A 9 14.35 24.52 22.02
C GLY A 9 14.24 23.35 21.03
N ASP A 10 15.33 22.96 20.35
CA ASP A 10 15.30 21.82 19.44
C ASP A 10 14.89 20.53 20.15
N ARG A 11 14.05 19.74 19.47
CA ARG A 11 13.71 18.37 19.88
C ARG A 11 14.65 17.39 19.19
N LEU A 12 15.28 16.54 19.98
CA LEU A 12 16.22 15.52 19.52
C LEU A 12 15.82 14.15 20.06
N THR A 13 16.37 13.11 19.47
CA THR A 13 16.27 11.74 19.96
C THR A 13 17.63 11.27 20.44
N LEU A 14 17.68 10.76 21.68
CA LEU A 14 18.86 10.15 22.28
C LEU A 14 18.86 8.64 22.02
N TYR A 15 19.85 8.15 21.28
CA TYR A 15 20.08 6.73 21.05
C TYR A 15 21.21 6.19 21.94
N PRO A 16 21.13 4.91 22.39
CA PRO A 16 20.26 3.84 21.86
C PRO A 16 18.85 3.80 22.46
N ALA A 17 18.58 4.52 23.56
CA ALA A 17 17.31 4.44 24.28
C ALA A 17 16.08 4.95 23.48
N GLY A 18 16.28 5.69 22.39
CA GLY A 18 15.19 6.29 21.60
C GLY A 18 14.42 7.37 22.37
N THR A 19 15.04 7.97 23.39
CA THR A 19 14.36 8.91 24.28
C THR A 19 14.29 10.30 23.65
N SER A 20 13.09 10.90 23.62
CA SER A 20 12.93 12.28 23.14
C SER A 20 13.42 13.26 24.20
N VAL A 21 14.28 14.19 23.79
CA VAL A 21 14.87 15.22 24.65
C VAL A 21 14.74 16.59 24.01
N VAL A 22 14.74 17.63 24.84
CA VAL A 22 14.68 19.03 24.40
C VAL A 22 15.95 19.76 24.80
N VAL A 23 16.54 20.52 23.87
CA VAL A 23 17.68 21.39 24.14
C VAL A 23 17.21 22.58 24.99
N ARG A 24 17.69 22.67 26.24
CA ARG A 24 17.41 23.79 27.15
C ARG A 24 18.43 24.91 27.04
N GLY A 25 19.64 24.59 26.62
CA GLY A 25 20.74 25.56 26.51
C GLY A 25 21.93 24.96 25.77
N LEU A 26 22.67 25.82 25.07
CA LEU A 26 23.88 25.43 24.36
C LEU A 26 25.05 26.29 24.84
N GLN A 27 26.22 25.67 24.94
CA GLN A 27 27.47 26.40 25.13
C GLN A 27 28.55 25.88 24.17
N SER A 28 29.30 26.81 23.59
CA SER A 28 30.48 26.53 22.78
C SER A 28 31.65 27.36 23.30
N LEU A 29 32.80 26.72 23.50
CA LEU A 29 34.01 27.36 24.06
C LEU A 29 33.75 28.15 25.37
N GLY A 30 32.85 27.66 26.22
CA GLY A 30 32.51 28.29 27.50
C GLY A 30 31.48 29.42 27.43
N HIS A 31 31.04 29.81 26.23
CA HIS A 31 30.04 30.87 26.04
C HIS A 31 28.67 30.31 25.69
N ALA A 32 27.61 30.90 26.24
CA ALA A 32 26.23 30.59 25.88
C ALA A 32 25.96 30.91 24.40
N GLN A 33 25.19 30.05 23.75
CA GLN A 33 24.82 30.18 22.34
C GLN A 33 23.33 29.87 22.19
N GLU A 34 22.64 30.62 21.33
CA GLU A 34 21.26 30.31 20.92
C GLU A 34 21.24 29.25 19.81
N ARG A 35 22.26 29.27 18.95
CA ARG A 35 22.42 28.36 17.82
C ARG A 35 23.89 28.04 17.57
N VAL A 36 24.20 26.78 17.25
CA VAL A 36 25.55 26.33 16.89
C VAL A 36 25.49 25.48 15.62
N GLU A 37 26.36 25.78 14.65
CA GLU A 37 26.50 25.02 13.41
C GLU A 37 27.65 24.01 13.49
N ALA A 38 27.53 22.91 12.74
CA ALA A 38 28.59 21.92 12.61
C ALA A 38 29.77 22.47 11.78
N THR A 39 31.01 22.06 12.01
CA THR A 39 31.46 21.09 13.03
C THR A 39 31.96 21.80 14.28
N ALA A 40 31.40 21.49 15.45
CA ALA A 40 31.74 22.16 16.71
C ALA A 40 31.63 21.22 17.94
N ARG A 41 32.44 21.49 18.98
CA ARG A 41 32.25 20.89 20.31
C ARG A 41 31.25 21.73 21.09
N VAL A 42 30.15 21.11 21.50
CA VAL A 42 29.01 21.81 22.11
C VAL A 42 28.65 21.11 23.41
N ALA A 43 28.54 21.86 24.50
CA ALA A 43 27.87 21.38 25.70
C ALA A 43 26.37 21.64 25.52
N VAL A 44 25.56 20.57 25.64
CA VAL A 44 24.12 20.60 25.40
C VAL A 44 23.42 20.31 26.71
N ASN A 45 22.68 21.29 27.22
CA ASN A 45 21.81 21.08 28.38
C ASN A 45 20.49 20.48 27.90
N LEU A 46 20.13 19.30 28.41
CA LEU A 46 18.97 18.53 27.96
C LEU A 46 17.87 18.51 29.03
N ARG A 47 16.63 18.57 28.57
CA ARG A 47 15.43 18.26 29.37
C ARG A 47 14.82 16.95 28.87
N GLY A 48 14.35 16.10 29.79
CA GLY A 48 13.65 14.85 29.47
C GLY A 48 14.49 13.58 29.69
N VAL A 49 15.71 13.70 30.20
CA VAL A 49 16.59 12.57 30.51
C VAL A 49 17.42 12.88 31.76
N ALA A 50 17.61 11.87 32.61
CA ALA A 50 18.47 11.96 33.79
C ALA A 50 19.94 11.76 33.41
N LEU A 51 20.88 12.35 34.16
CA LEU A 51 22.30 12.27 33.84
C LEU A 51 22.81 10.82 33.85
N GLU A 52 22.30 10.01 34.77
CA GLU A 52 22.66 8.61 34.97
C GLU A 52 22.21 7.71 33.81
N ALA A 53 21.24 8.18 33.02
CA ALA A 53 20.72 7.50 31.84
C ALA A 53 21.52 7.82 30.56
N ILE A 54 22.52 8.71 30.63
CA ILE A 54 23.36 9.08 29.49
C ILE A 54 24.74 8.47 29.66
N SER A 55 25.22 7.79 28.62
CA SER A 55 26.55 7.20 28.57
C SER A 55 27.37 7.73 27.41
N ARG A 56 28.70 7.65 27.53
CA ARG A 56 29.59 7.91 26.41
C ARG A 56 29.30 6.91 25.28
N GLY A 57 29.12 7.43 24.08
CA GLY A 57 28.71 6.64 22.92
C GLY A 57 27.27 6.91 22.50
N ASP A 58 26.46 7.49 23.37
CA ASP A 58 25.11 7.89 23.03
C ASP A 58 25.12 9.01 21.98
N ALA A 59 24.15 8.95 21.09
CA ALA A 59 24.03 9.87 19.96
C ALA A 59 22.76 10.70 20.09
N LEU A 60 22.91 12.02 20.00
CA LEU A 60 21.80 12.95 19.81
C LEU A 60 21.60 13.18 18.32
N VAL A 61 20.41 12.87 17.83
CA VAL A 61 20.07 13.02 16.41
C VAL A 61 18.72 13.72 16.23
N SER A 62 18.53 14.33 15.07
CA SER A 62 17.22 14.85 14.69
C SER A 62 16.19 13.71 14.60
N PRO A 63 14.97 13.87 15.14
CA PRO A 63 13.91 12.87 15.04
C PRO A 63 13.60 12.53 13.58
N ASP A 64 13.24 11.28 13.31
CA ASP A 64 12.79 10.80 11.99
C ASP A 64 13.78 11.02 10.82
N ARG A 65 15.04 11.33 11.14
CA ARG A 65 16.11 11.58 10.16
C ARG A 65 17.21 10.52 10.20
N TRP A 66 17.07 9.49 11.03
CA TRP A 66 18.08 8.46 11.21
C TRP A 66 17.44 7.10 11.35
N LEU A 67 18.10 6.09 10.80
CA LEU A 67 17.72 4.70 10.98
C LEU A 67 18.59 4.07 12.07
N THR A 68 17.96 3.51 13.10
CA THR A 68 18.65 2.57 13.98
C THR A 68 18.76 1.22 13.30
N THR A 69 19.94 0.62 13.41
CA THR A 69 20.20 -0.73 12.91
C THR A 69 21.23 -1.44 13.76
N ASP A 70 21.04 -2.74 13.93
CA ASP A 70 22.00 -3.68 14.48
C ASP A 70 22.68 -4.51 13.38
N ILE A 71 22.28 -4.36 12.11
CA ILE A 71 22.87 -5.07 10.98
C ILE A 71 23.24 -4.08 9.89
N VAL A 72 24.52 -4.06 9.50
CA VAL A 72 25.03 -3.23 8.40
C VAL A 72 25.92 -4.02 7.47
N ASP A 73 25.82 -3.74 6.17
CA ASP A 73 26.85 -4.16 5.21
C ASP A 73 27.89 -3.05 5.05
N ILE A 74 29.16 -3.44 5.02
CA ILE A 74 30.30 -2.53 5.03
C ILE A 74 31.32 -2.87 3.94
N ALA A 75 32.08 -1.86 3.54
CA ALA A 75 33.39 -2.02 2.92
C ALA A 75 34.45 -2.03 4.01
N ILE A 76 35.40 -2.95 3.89
CA ILE A 76 36.57 -3.07 4.74
C ILE A 76 37.78 -2.60 3.95
N ARG A 77 38.54 -1.67 4.54
CA ARG A 77 39.91 -1.38 4.12
C ARG A 77 40.86 -1.97 5.18
N PRO A 78 41.52 -3.09 4.89
CA PRO A 78 42.46 -3.69 5.84
C PRO A 78 43.56 -2.69 6.19
N MET A 79 43.92 -2.63 7.48
CA MET A 79 45.14 -1.95 7.92
C MET A 79 46.30 -2.95 7.97
N ALA A 80 47.54 -2.48 8.14
CA ALA A 80 48.72 -3.35 8.20
C ALA A 80 48.49 -4.57 9.14
N GLY A 81 48.65 -5.79 8.61
CA GLY A 81 48.36 -7.04 9.32
C GLY A 81 47.62 -8.08 8.47
N PRO A 82 47.02 -9.12 9.09
CA PRO A 82 46.25 -10.14 8.38
C PRO A 82 45.16 -9.55 7.50
N ARG A 83 45.01 -10.06 6.28
CA ARG A 83 44.03 -9.58 5.28
C ARG A 83 42.59 -9.62 5.78
N GLN A 84 42.25 -10.49 6.72
CA GLN A 84 40.90 -10.65 7.26
C GLN A 84 40.82 -10.23 8.73
N PRO A 85 39.79 -9.44 9.12
CA PRO A 85 39.54 -9.14 10.51
C PRO A 85 39.10 -10.41 11.28
N PRO A 86 39.20 -10.42 12.62
CA PRO A 86 38.63 -11.49 13.43
C PRO A 86 37.10 -11.60 13.25
N SER A 87 36.52 -12.74 13.61
CA SER A 87 35.06 -12.94 13.55
C SER A 87 34.28 -12.05 14.53
N GLU A 88 34.95 -11.52 15.56
CA GLU A 88 34.39 -10.60 16.54
C GLU A 88 35.38 -9.45 16.80
N ALA A 89 34.85 -8.24 16.93
CA ALA A 89 35.64 -7.01 17.13
C ALA A 89 34.84 -5.95 17.89
N ALA A 90 35.47 -4.84 18.25
CA ALA A 90 34.78 -3.63 18.66
C ALA A 90 34.72 -2.64 17.49
N LEU A 91 33.52 -2.22 17.12
CA LEU A 91 33.27 -1.13 16.19
C LEU A 91 33.34 0.19 16.94
N HIS A 92 34.24 1.07 16.49
CA HIS A 92 34.37 2.43 16.99
C HIS A 92 33.87 3.41 15.94
N ILE A 93 32.80 4.15 16.29
CA ILE A 93 32.23 5.21 15.47
C ILE A 93 31.85 6.40 16.36
N GLY A 94 32.32 7.59 15.99
CA GLY A 94 32.20 8.76 16.86
C GLY A 94 32.80 8.49 18.25
N SER A 95 31.98 8.58 19.30
CA SER A 95 32.39 8.24 20.67
C SER A 95 31.96 6.84 21.13
N ALA A 96 31.21 6.12 20.29
CA ALA A 96 30.68 4.79 20.61
C ALA A 96 31.75 3.70 20.44
N SER A 97 31.65 2.66 21.26
CA SER A 97 32.41 1.42 21.14
C SER A 97 31.45 0.25 21.34
N VAL A 98 31.14 -0.45 20.25
CA VAL A 98 30.09 -1.48 20.24
C VAL A 98 30.70 -2.82 19.82
N PRO A 99 30.53 -3.90 20.59
CA PRO A 99 30.90 -5.24 20.16
C PRO A 99 30.15 -5.63 18.89
N VAL A 100 30.85 -6.22 17.92
CA VAL A 100 30.28 -6.66 16.64
C VAL A 100 30.74 -8.06 16.28
N ARG A 101 29.86 -8.82 15.63
CA ARG A 101 30.20 -10.02 14.88
C ARG A 101 30.39 -9.68 13.41
N ILE A 102 31.45 -10.22 12.80
CA ILE A 102 31.84 -9.96 11.43
C ILE A 102 31.59 -11.22 10.59
N ARG A 103 30.72 -11.10 9.59
CA ARG A 103 30.52 -12.13 8.55
C ARG A 103 31.07 -11.60 7.24
N MET A 104 32.21 -12.13 6.79
CA MET A 104 32.75 -11.80 5.47
C MET A 104 31.77 -12.25 4.37
N LEU A 105 31.53 -11.37 3.41
CA LEU A 105 30.72 -11.64 2.22
C LEU A 105 31.59 -11.77 0.96
N GLY A 106 32.73 -11.09 0.95
CA GLY A 106 33.77 -11.20 -0.05
C GLY A 106 35.14 -10.84 0.55
N GLU A 107 36.10 -10.46 -0.28
CA GLU A 107 37.45 -10.09 0.19
C GLU A 107 37.48 -8.76 0.95
N VAL A 108 36.66 -7.80 0.52
CA VAL A 108 36.64 -6.43 1.05
C VAL A 108 35.25 -6.01 1.54
N ASN A 109 34.28 -6.93 1.56
CA ASN A 109 32.92 -6.65 2.02
C ASN A 109 32.54 -7.61 3.14
N ALA A 110 31.87 -7.07 4.15
CA ALA A 110 31.37 -7.86 5.27
C ALA A 110 30.01 -7.34 5.74
N ARG A 111 29.30 -8.20 6.47
CA ARG A 111 28.15 -7.82 7.29
C ARG A 111 28.58 -7.76 8.75
N LEU A 112 28.25 -6.67 9.42
CA LEU A 112 28.36 -6.54 10.86
C LEU A 112 27.00 -6.81 11.51
N THR A 113 27.01 -7.56 12.60
CA THR A 113 25.91 -7.62 13.56
C THR A 113 26.39 -6.97 14.86
N LEU A 114 25.72 -5.89 15.27
CA LEU A 114 26.07 -5.06 16.41
C LEU A 114 25.34 -5.55 17.66
N ALA A 115 26.03 -5.56 18.80
CA ALA A 115 25.42 -5.91 20.09
C ALA A 115 24.40 -4.86 20.57
N THR A 116 24.53 -3.62 20.10
CA THR A 116 23.59 -2.53 20.40
C THR A 116 23.27 -1.79 19.11
N PRO A 117 21.98 -1.55 18.77
CA PRO A 117 21.62 -0.79 17.58
C PRO A 117 22.21 0.61 17.62
N LEU A 118 22.73 1.06 16.48
CA LEU A 118 23.28 2.41 16.32
C LEU A 118 22.51 3.19 15.24
N PRO A 119 22.37 4.52 15.38
CA PRO A 119 21.88 5.38 14.31
C PRO A 119 23.00 5.56 13.27
N LEU A 120 22.93 4.81 12.18
CA LEU A 120 23.96 4.79 11.13
C LEU A 120 23.39 5.24 9.79
N ARG A 121 24.27 5.76 8.92
CA ARG A 121 23.99 6.17 7.55
C ARG A 121 24.97 5.54 6.55
N ILE A 122 24.58 5.59 5.29
CA ILE A 122 25.47 5.23 4.18
C ILE A 122 26.62 6.23 4.15
N GLY A 123 27.85 5.73 4.06
CA GLY A 123 29.06 6.51 4.03
C GLY A 123 29.69 6.80 5.40
N ASP A 124 29.05 6.38 6.49
CA ASP A 124 29.64 6.49 7.82
C ASP A 124 30.98 5.72 7.87
N VAL A 125 32.01 6.39 8.38
CA VAL A 125 33.35 5.84 8.52
C VAL A 125 33.59 5.45 9.98
N ALA A 126 34.05 4.23 10.18
CA ALA A 126 34.32 3.67 11.50
C ALA A 126 35.60 2.83 11.50
N VAL A 127 36.00 2.37 12.68
CA VAL A 127 37.20 1.55 12.86
C VAL A 127 36.84 0.26 13.58
N LEU A 128 37.33 -0.87 13.08
CA LEU A 128 37.26 -2.16 13.76
C LEU A 128 38.53 -2.37 14.57
N ARG A 129 38.38 -2.58 15.87
CA ARG A 129 39.47 -2.88 16.80
C ARG A 129 39.37 -4.33 17.27
N ASP A 130 40.49 -5.05 17.15
CA ASP A 130 40.66 -6.39 17.72
C ASP A 130 41.03 -6.21 19.20
N SER A 131 40.06 -6.41 20.09
CA SER A 131 40.24 -6.27 21.54
C SER A 131 41.26 -7.27 22.08
N GLY A 132 41.30 -8.49 21.54
CA GLY A 132 42.23 -9.54 21.97
C GLY A 132 43.67 -9.20 21.63
N ARG A 133 43.91 -8.60 20.46
CA ARG A 133 45.27 -8.22 20.00
C ARG A 133 45.61 -6.74 20.18
N ARG A 134 44.73 -5.97 20.81
CA ARG A 134 44.88 -4.52 21.06
C ARG A 134 45.30 -3.70 19.83
N ARG A 135 44.86 -4.11 18.63
CA ARG A 135 45.24 -3.47 17.36
C ARG A 135 44.01 -3.00 16.58
N ILE A 136 44.21 -2.04 15.68
CA ILE A 136 43.21 -1.71 14.67
C ILE A 136 43.26 -2.81 13.61
N ALA A 137 42.12 -3.49 13.42
CA ALA A 137 42.00 -4.56 12.43
C ALA A 137 41.71 -3.99 11.03
N ALA A 138 40.84 -2.97 10.96
CA ALA A 138 40.42 -2.39 9.69
C ALA A 138 39.78 -1.00 9.86
N ALA A 139 39.88 -0.19 8.83
CA ALA A 139 38.95 0.92 8.62
C ALA A 139 37.71 0.40 7.87
N VAL A 140 36.54 0.95 8.16
CA VAL A 140 35.29 0.53 7.54
C VAL A 140 34.48 1.72 7.05
N THR A 141 33.73 1.49 5.97
CA THR A 141 32.73 2.42 5.44
C THR A 141 31.40 1.70 5.34
N VAL A 142 30.34 2.28 5.91
CA VAL A 142 28.99 1.72 5.86
C VAL A 142 28.43 1.85 4.45
N LEU A 143 28.01 0.73 3.86
CA LEU A 143 27.46 0.66 2.50
C LEU A 143 25.94 0.51 2.49
N ASP A 144 25.37 -0.19 3.47
CA ASP A 144 23.92 -0.38 3.60
C ASP A 144 23.51 -0.58 5.07
N VAL A 145 22.53 0.21 5.51
CA VAL A 145 21.97 0.19 6.87
C VAL A 145 20.64 -0.56 6.99
N ARG A 146 20.12 -1.06 5.87
CA ARG A 146 18.93 -1.90 5.73
C ARG A 146 19.21 -3.05 4.77
N PRO A 147 20.21 -3.90 5.07
CA PRO A 147 20.62 -4.91 4.13
C PRO A 147 19.63 -6.09 4.10
N PRO A 148 19.40 -6.73 2.94
CA PRO A 148 18.45 -7.84 2.83
C PRO A 148 18.93 -9.06 3.62
N PRO A 149 18.00 -9.93 4.09
CA PRO A 149 18.36 -11.14 4.81
C PRO A 149 19.10 -12.12 3.88
N LEU A 150 20.05 -12.87 4.44
CA LEU A 150 20.83 -13.88 3.72
C LEU A 150 20.32 -15.28 4.13
N VAL A 151 19.25 -15.73 3.49
CA VAL A 151 18.48 -16.94 3.89
C VAL A 151 18.84 -18.14 3.03
N ARG A 152 19.00 -17.94 1.71
CA ARG A 152 19.20 -19.01 0.74
C ARG A 152 20.69 -19.21 0.44
N ARG A 153 21.03 -20.42 0.00
CA ARG A 153 22.36 -20.73 -0.51
C ARG A 153 22.69 -19.80 -1.68
N GLY A 154 23.86 -19.16 -1.64
CA GLY A 154 24.31 -18.20 -2.66
C GLY A 154 23.92 -16.74 -2.40
N ASP A 155 23.09 -16.43 -1.40
CA ASP A 155 22.72 -15.04 -1.07
C ASP A 155 23.95 -14.20 -0.71
N SER A 156 24.89 -14.76 0.07
CA SER A 156 26.13 -14.07 0.43
C SER A 156 26.96 -13.66 -0.79
N LEU A 157 27.08 -14.55 -1.78
CA LEU A 157 27.85 -14.29 -3.00
C LEU A 157 27.18 -13.22 -3.87
N ARG A 158 25.86 -13.35 -4.09
CA ARG A 158 25.07 -12.35 -4.82
C ARG A 158 25.13 -10.99 -4.14
N ARG A 159 25.06 -10.99 -2.80
CA ARG A 159 25.17 -9.76 -2.03
C ARG A 159 26.54 -9.13 -2.15
N ALA A 160 27.61 -9.90 -2.09
CA ALA A 160 28.97 -9.40 -2.29
C ALA A 160 29.15 -8.76 -3.67
N ALA A 161 28.58 -9.34 -4.74
CA ALA A 161 28.62 -8.75 -6.07
C ALA A 161 27.97 -7.36 -6.12
N VAL A 162 26.82 -7.18 -5.45
CA VAL A 162 26.16 -5.87 -5.32
C VAL A 162 27.04 -4.90 -4.53
N LEU A 163 27.56 -5.33 -3.37
CA LEU A 163 28.36 -4.46 -2.49
C LEU A 163 29.67 -3.98 -3.14
N ARG A 164 30.25 -4.74 -4.07
CA ARG A 164 31.45 -4.34 -4.84
C ARG A 164 31.20 -3.16 -5.77
N GLN A 165 29.95 -2.89 -6.14
CA GLN A 165 29.58 -1.77 -7.01
C GLN A 165 29.29 -0.48 -6.22
N LEU A 166 29.31 -0.55 -4.89
CA LEU A 166 29.02 0.60 -4.03
C LEU A 166 30.32 1.29 -3.62
N ASP A 167 30.36 2.61 -3.77
CA ASP A 167 31.50 3.44 -3.38
C ASP A 167 31.36 4.02 -1.96
N GLY A 168 30.22 3.76 -1.30
CA GLY A 168 29.91 4.28 0.03
C GLY A 168 29.42 5.72 0.04
N ARG A 169 29.16 6.34 -1.11
CA ARG A 169 28.49 7.66 -1.15
C ARG A 169 26.97 7.47 -1.09
N PRO A 170 26.26 8.27 -0.29
CA PRO A 170 24.80 8.24 -0.28
C PRO A 170 24.24 8.86 -1.57
N ASP A 171 23.71 8.04 -2.45
CA ASP A 171 23.05 8.44 -3.70
C ASP A 171 21.63 7.87 -3.74
N GLY A 172 20.62 8.75 -3.68
CA GLY A 172 19.22 8.32 -3.66
C GLY A 172 18.74 7.70 -4.96
N ALA A 173 19.30 8.08 -6.12
CA ALA A 173 18.97 7.44 -7.39
C ALA A 173 19.54 6.01 -7.46
N ALA A 174 20.78 5.82 -6.99
CA ALA A 174 21.38 4.49 -6.91
C ALA A 174 20.66 3.60 -5.90
N GLU A 175 20.30 4.13 -4.73
CA GLU A 175 19.53 3.40 -3.72
C GLU A 175 18.13 3.03 -4.20
N LEU A 176 17.42 3.94 -4.89
CA LEU A 176 16.12 3.66 -5.48
C LEU A 176 16.22 2.54 -6.53
N ARG A 177 17.15 2.64 -7.49
CA ARG A 177 17.38 1.58 -8.50
C ARG A 177 17.65 0.23 -7.86
N ARG A 178 18.48 0.20 -6.81
CA ARG A 178 18.87 -1.04 -6.14
C ARG A 178 17.74 -1.68 -5.34
N ARG A 179 16.90 -0.87 -4.68
CA ARG A 179 15.82 -1.33 -3.80
C ARG A 179 14.51 -1.53 -4.55
N GLY A 180 14.32 -0.84 -5.67
CA GLY A 180 13.13 -0.86 -6.48
C GLY A 180 11.98 -0.03 -5.91
N VAL A 181 11.58 -0.31 -4.67
CA VAL A 181 10.53 0.45 -3.95
C VAL A 181 11.07 0.86 -2.59
N VAL A 182 11.04 2.15 -2.27
CA VAL A 182 11.56 2.69 -1.00
C VAL A 182 10.79 3.93 -0.59
N ALA A 183 10.62 4.14 0.71
CA ALA A 183 10.03 5.37 1.22
C ALA A 183 11.02 6.54 1.12
N ALA A 184 10.57 7.73 0.74
CA ALA A 184 11.45 8.89 0.60
C ALA A 184 12.03 9.31 1.96
N SER A 185 11.24 9.24 3.03
CA SER A 185 11.73 9.41 4.40
C SER A 185 12.85 8.41 4.76
N GLU A 186 12.77 7.17 4.29
CA GLU A 186 13.78 6.14 4.55
C GLU A 186 15.09 6.46 3.83
N LEU A 187 15.05 6.90 2.56
CA LEU A 187 16.27 7.38 1.86
C LEU A 187 16.92 8.54 2.61
N VAL A 188 16.13 9.53 3.03
CA VAL A 188 16.62 10.66 3.81
C VAL A 188 17.26 10.18 5.11
N ALA A 189 16.67 9.18 5.77
CA ALA A 189 17.18 8.61 7.00
C ALA A 189 18.48 7.79 6.79
N MET A 190 18.69 7.20 5.60
CA MET A 190 19.95 6.60 5.17
C MET A 190 21.04 7.64 4.82
N GLY A 191 20.68 8.92 4.76
CA GLY A 191 21.57 10.01 4.36
C GLY A 191 21.55 10.33 2.87
N ALA A 192 20.66 9.70 2.10
CA ALA A 192 20.52 9.89 0.66
C ALA A 192 19.32 10.80 0.33
N LEU A 193 19.51 11.79 -0.54
CA LEU A 193 18.41 12.65 -0.97
C LEU A 193 17.55 11.91 -2.01
N PRO A 194 16.20 11.93 -1.87
CA PRO A 194 15.31 11.40 -2.89
C PRO A 194 15.59 12.00 -4.27
N PRO A 195 15.70 11.20 -5.34
CA PRO A 195 16.07 11.69 -6.66
C PRO A 195 14.93 12.48 -7.35
N HIS A 196 13.69 12.25 -6.93
CA HIS A 196 12.48 12.90 -7.42
C HIS A 196 11.38 12.82 -6.34
N PRO A 197 10.24 13.52 -6.50
CA PRO A 197 9.11 13.39 -5.58
C PRO A 197 8.55 11.95 -5.52
N PRO A 198 7.95 11.54 -4.38
CA PRO A 198 7.25 10.27 -4.25
C PRO A 198 6.16 10.10 -5.31
N LEU A 199 5.99 8.87 -5.79
CA LEU A 199 4.93 8.50 -6.72
C LEU A 199 3.55 8.57 -6.06
N VAL A 200 3.45 8.08 -4.81
CA VAL A 200 2.22 8.14 -4.01
C VAL A 200 2.53 8.07 -2.52
N GLY A 201 1.92 8.95 -1.73
CA GLY A 201 2.26 9.06 -0.30
C GLY A 201 3.74 9.36 -0.12
N ASP A 202 4.46 8.49 0.58
CA ASP A 202 5.92 8.60 0.79
C ASP A 202 6.70 7.63 -0.11
N TRP A 203 6.06 6.88 -1.00
CA TRP A 203 6.71 5.82 -1.76
C TRP A 203 7.32 6.29 -3.08
N LEU A 204 8.60 5.97 -3.28
CA LEU A 204 9.32 6.05 -4.54
C LEU A 204 9.36 4.67 -5.18
N VAL A 205 9.25 4.64 -6.51
CA VAL A 205 9.40 3.42 -7.31
C VAL A 205 10.37 3.73 -8.43
N ASP A 206 11.34 2.85 -8.63
CA ASP A 206 12.25 2.91 -9.76
C ASP A 206 11.48 2.82 -11.09
N GLU A 207 11.87 3.60 -12.10
CA GLU A 207 11.11 3.72 -13.35
C GLU A 207 11.09 2.40 -14.15
N GLN A 208 12.20 1.66 -14.17
CA GLN A 208 12.25 0.36 -14.85
C GLN A 208 11.36 -0.65 -14.12
N LEU A 209 11.47 -0.71 -12.78
CA LEU A 209 10.61 -1.58 -11.99
C LEU A 209 9.13 -1.20 -12.11
N LYS A 210 8.78 0.08 -12.21
CA LYS A 210 7.41 0.55 -12.40
C LYS A 210 6.82 0.00 -13.70
N GLY A 211 7.58 0.02 -14.79
CA GLY A 211 7.20 -0.59 -16.07
C GLY A 211 6.97 -2.10 -15.94
N ASP A 212 7.91 -2.81 -15.32
CA ASP A 212 7.82 -4.26 -15.09
C ASP A 212 6.61 -4.64 -14.22
N LEU A 213 6.34 -3.85 -13.18
CA LEU A 213 5.19 -4.02 -12.31
C LEU A 213 3.88 -3.73 -13.05
N GLY A 214 3.84 -2.75 -13.94
CA GLY A 214 2.68 -2.46 -14.79
C GLY A 214 2.35 -3.63 -15.72
N ALA A 215 3.37 -4.18 -16.39
CA ALA A 215 3.21 -5.36 -17.26
C ALA A 215 2.74 -6.60 -16.48
N ARG A 216 3.34 -6.85 -15.30
CA ARG A 216 2.92 -7.93 -14.40
C ARG A 216 1.50 -7.72 -13.89
N ALA A 217 1.14 -6.49 -13.52
CA ALA A 217 -0.20 -6.15 -13.05
C ALA A 217 -1.24 -6.46 -14.11
N TRP A 218 -0.95 -6.09 -15.36
CA TRP A 218 -1.81 -6.40 -16.50
C TRP A 218 -1.99 -7.91 -16.67
N ALA A 219 -0.90 -8.69 -16.66
CA ALA A 219 -0.95 -10.14 -16.83
C ALA A 219 -1.76 -10.82 -15.71
N VAL A 220 -1.55 -10.42 -14.46
CA VAL A 220 -2.29 -10.93 -13.30
C VAL A 220 -3.76 -10.55 -13.38
N ALA A 221 -4.08 -9.29 -13.67
CA ALA A 221 -5.47 -8.83 -13.79
C ALA A 221 -6.21 -9.53 -14.94
N ARG A 222 -5.54 -9.76 -16.08
CA ARG A 222 -6.13 -10.46 -17.22
C ARG A 222 -6.38 -11.93 -16.92
N ALA A 223 -5.40 -12.63 -16.36
CA ALA A 223 -5.57 -14.02 -15.93
C ALA A 223 -6.69 -14.18 -14.89
N TYR A 224 -6.78 -13.24 -13.94
CA TYR A 224 -7.85 -13.23 -12.95
C TYR A 224 -9.22 -13.05 -13.61
N THR A 225 -9.35 -12.10 -14.53
CA THR A 225 -10.62 -11.84 -15.23
C THR A 225 -11.10 -13.07 -16.02
N LEU A 226 -10.18 -13.78 -16.68
CA LEU A 226 -10.49 -15.01 -17.42
C LEU A 226 -10.92 -16.16 -16.49
N ASN A 227 -10.28 -16.30 -15.32
CA ASN A 227 -10.56 -17.37 -14.37
C ASN A 227 -11.76 -17.07 -13.45
N HIS A 228 -12.13 -15.78 -13.32
CA HIS A 228 -13.23 -15.32 -12.49
C HIS A 228 -14.20 -14.42 -13.28
N PRO A 229 -14.88 -14.94 -14.32
CA PRO A 229 -15.72 -14.12 -15.20
C PRO A 229 -16.90 -13.45 -14.49
N LEU A 230 -17.32 -14.00 -13.35
CA LEU A 230 -18.40 -13.45 -12.54
C LEU A 230 -17.93 -12.29 -11.64
N GLU A 231 -16.62 -12.09 -11.48
CA GLU A 231 -16.04 -11.03 -10.66
C GLU A 231 -15.66 -9.80 -11.50
N ASN A 232 -15.93 -8.60 -10.98
CA ASN A 232 -15.62 -7.35 -11.68
C ASN A 232 -14.19 -6.90 -11.38
N GLY A 233 -13.23 -7.67 -11.89
CA GLY A 233 -11.80 -7.40 -11.74
C GLY A 233 -11.20 -7.87 -10.42
N ILE A 234 -9.88 -7.81 -10.34
CA ILE A 234 -9.10 -8.34 -9.22
C ILE A 234 -9.15 -7.40 -8.01
N PRO A 235 -9.36 -7.88 -6.77
CA PRO A 235 -9.26 -7.04 -5.58
C PRO A 235 -7.87 -6.39 -5.45
N VAL A 236 -7.81 -5.10 -5.14
CA VAL A 236 -6.55 -4.33 -4.99
C VAL A 236 -5.62 -4.99 -3.98
N GLY A 237 -6.16 -5.50 -2.88
CA GLY A 237 -5.38 -6.20 -1.86
C GLY A 237 -4.73 -7.50 -2.35
N MET A 238 -5.36 -8.21 -3.29
CA MET A 238 -4.81 -9.40 -3.92
C MET A 238 -3.71 -9.02 -4.90
N LEU A 239 -3.97 -8.05 -5.79
CA LEU A 239 -2.98 -7.57 -6.75
C LEU A 239 -1.73 -7.01 -6.05
N ARG A 240 -1.90 -6.27 -4.94
CA ARG A 240 -0.78 -5.80 -4.10
C ARG A 240 0.11 -6.95 -3.64
N ARG A 241 -0.47 -8.06 -3.17
CA ARG A 241 0.26 -9.24 -2.69
C ARG A 241 0.99 -9.95 -3.84
N GLU A 242 0.33 -10.17 -4.97
CA GLU A 242 0.93 -10.76 -6.17
C GLU A 242 2.11 -9.95 -6.71
N LEU A 243 2.03 -8.62 -6.61
CA LEU A 243 3.10 -7.72 -7.02
C LEU A 243 4.18 -7.52 -5.93
N ASN A 244 4.00 -8.08 -4.73
CA ASN A 244 4.86 -7.88 -3.55
C ASN A 244 5.06 -6.40 -3.17
N LEU A 245 3.99 -5.60 -3.28
CA LEU A 245 4.05 -4.16 -2.97
C LEU A 245 3.82 -3.90 -1.47
N PRO A 246 4.57 -2.98 -0.85
CA PRO A 246 4.45 -2.69 0.58
C PRO A 246 3.13 -1.98 0.93
N ASP A 247 2.53 -1.25 -0.01
CA ASP A 247 1.36 -0.39 0.21
C ASP A 247 0.31 -0.59 -0.90
N SER A 248 -0.98 -0.55 -0.55
CA SER A 248 -2.06 -0.69 -1.53
C SER A 248 -2.18 0.51 -2.48
N ARG A 249 -1.76 1.70 -2.03
CA ARG A 249 -1.77 2.92 -2.85
C ARG A 249 -0.85 2.81 -4.07
N LEU A 250 0.21 2.02 -3.96
CA LEU A 250 1.13 1.74 -5.09
C LEU A 250 0.42 1.03 -6.24
N VAL A 251 -0.58 0.19 -5.97
CA VAL A 251 -1.36 -0.48 -7.03
C VAL A 251 -2.03 0.56 -7.93
N GLY A 252 -2.69 1.56 -7.34
CA GLY A 252 -3.34 2.63 -8.11
C GLY A 252 -2.37 3.47 -8.94
N ALA A 253 -1.13 3.63 -8.46
CA ALA A 253 -0.10 4.40 -9.17
C ALA A 253 0.66 3.60 -10.26
N ILE A 254 0.61 2.27 -10.20
CA ILE A 254 1.21 1.35 -11.19
C ILE A 254 0.20 1.00 -12.28
N VAL A 255 -1.09 0.94 -11.93
CA VAL A 255 -2.18 0.68 -12.87
C VAL A 255 -2.24 1.80 -13.92
N ALA A 256 -2.19 1.40 -15.19
CA ALA A 256 -2.30 2.29 -16.33
C ALA A 256 -3.46 1.85 -17.24
N PRO A 257 -4.06 2.77 -18.03
CA PRO A 257 -5.06 2.44 -19.03
C PRO A 257 -4.60 1.28 -19.93
N PRO A 258 -5.49 0.34 -20.29
CA PRO A 258 -6.93 0.36 -20.05
C PRO A 258 -7.36 -0.09 -18.65
N MET A 259 -6.46 -0.46 -17.74
CA MET A 259 -6.87 -0.82 -16.38
C MET A 259 -7.23 0.41 -15.54
N ILE A 260 -8.27 0.27 -14.70
CA ILE A 260 -8.73 1.30 -13.78
C ILE A 260 -9.00 0.71 -12.39
N VAL A 261 -8.79 1.53 -11.35
CA VAL A 261 -9.14 1.17 -9.97
C VAL A 261 -10.51 1.77 -9.63
N ALA A 262 -11.48 0.92 -9.29
CA ALA A 262 -12.82 1.31 -8.87
C ALA A 262 -13.32 0.37 -7.78
N GLU A 263 -13.97 0.92 -6.75
CA GLU A 263 -14.59 0.14 -5.66
C GLU A 263 -13.64 -0.88 -5.01
N GLY A 264 -12.35 -0.53 -4.88
CA GLY A 264 -11.34 -1.41 -4.30
C GLY A 264 -10.91 -2.59 -5.19
N ARG A 265 -11.26 -2.57 -6.47
CA ARG A 265 -10.89 -3.57 -7.49
C ARG A 265 -10.18 -2.92 -8.67
N VAL A 266 -9.36 -3.70 -9.36
CA VAL A 266 -8.71 -3.33 -10.63
C VAL A 266 -9.41 -4.08 -11.76
N ARG A 267 -9.99 -3.32 -12.70
CA ARG A 267 -10.74 -3.84 -13.86
C ARG A 267 -10.29 -3.17 -15.14
N PHE A 268 -10.63 -3.74 -16.29
CA PHE A 268 -10.37 -3.13 -17.59
C PHE A 268 -11.50 -2.16 -17.96
N SER A 269 -11.14 -0.96 -18.40
CA SER A 269 -12.05 0.04 -18.95
C SER A 269 -12.61 -0.49 -20.27
N GLY A 270 -13.93 -0.50 -20.42
CA GLY A 270 -14.61 -1.03 -21.61
C GLY A 270 -14.94 -2.52 -21.56
N ASP A 271 -14.43 -3.29 -20.59
CA ASP A 271 -14.98 -4.61 -20.28
C ASP A 271 -16.30 -4.40 -19.53
N SER A 272 -17.38 -4.08 -20.27
CA SER A 272 -18.73 -4.36 -19.81
C SER A 272 -18.81 -5.87 -19.67
N ALA A 273 -18.64 -6.36 -18.44
CA ALA A 273 -18.51 -7.77 -18.08
C ALA A 273 -19.31 -8.69 -19.00
N GLU A 274 -18.66 -9.20 -20.05
CA GLU A 274 -19.30 -10.15 -20.95
C GLU A 274 -19.60 -11.39 -20.13
N LEU A 275 -20.89 -11.69 -19.98
CA LEU A 275 -21.32 -12.87 -19.25
C LEU A 275 -20.76 -14.11 -19.95
N PRO A 276 -20.24 -15.09 -19.20
CA PRO A 276 -19.92 -16.41 -19.73
C PRO A 276 -21.05 -16.98 -20.57
N GLU A 277 -20.74 -17.77 -21.59
CA GLU A 277 -21.76 -18.27 -22.53
C GLU A 277 -22.85 -19.11 -21.86
N ASP A 278 -22.50 -19.87 -20.82
CA ASP A 278 -23.46 -20.62 -20.00
C ASP A 278 -24.40 -19.68 -19.23
N VAL A 279 -23.86 -18.61 -18.64
CA VAL A 279 -24.65 -17.60 -17.93
C VAL A 279 -25.51 -16.79 -18.88
N ARG A 280 -24.97 -16.41 -20.05
CA ARG A 280 -25.71 -15.69 -21.09
C ARG A 280 -26.90 -16.51 -21.59
N ARG A 281 -26.71 -17.80 -21.89
CA ARG A 281 -27.81 -18.70 -22.26
C ARG A 281 -28.88 -18.81 -21.16
N ALA A 282 -28.46 -18.93 -19.90
CA ALA A 282 -29.39 -18.96 -18.76
C ALA A 282 -30.17 -17.64 -18.60
N VAL A 283 -29.49 -16.51 -18.79
CA VAL A 283 -30.11 -15.18 -18.82
C VAL A 283 -31.10 -15.06 -19.98
N ASP A 284 -30.76 -15.54 -21.17
CA ASP A 284 -31.64 -15.47 -22.35
C ASP A 284 -32.96 -16.23 -22.13
N VAL A 285 -32.93 -17.38 -21.44
CA VAL A 285 -34.14 -18.11 -21.03
C VAL A 285 -35.01 -17.24 -20.12
N VAL A 286 -34.42 -16.65 -19.08
CA VAL A 286 -35.16 -15.77 -18.15
C VAL A 286 -35.66 -14.51 -18.84
N ARG A 287 -34.90 -13.95 -19.77
CA ARG A 287 -35.31 -12.78 -20.55
C ARG A 287 -36.48 -13.11 -21.47
N ALA A 288 -36.50 -14.29 -22.08
CA ALA A 288 -37.62 -14.75 -22.91
C ALA A 288 -38.90 -14.96 -22.07
N GLU A 289 -38.78 -15.54 -20.88
CA GLU A 289 -39.90 -15.69 -19.94
C GLU A 289 -40.46 -14.33 -19.51
N LEU A 290 -39.59 -13.41 -19.08
CA LEU A 290 -39.99 -12.07 -18.68
C LEU A 290 -40.45 -11.19 -19.84
N ALA A 291 -40.04 -11.46 -21.09
CA ALA A 291 -40.57 -10.74 -22.24
C ALA A 291 -42.05 -11.08 -22.50
N ALA A 292 -42.47 -12.31 -22.16
CA ALA A 292 -43.87 -12.72 -22.27
C ALA A 292 -44.72 -12.16 -21.12
N ASP A 293 -44.17 -12.12 -19.90
CA ASP A 293 -44.82 -11.52 -18.73
C ASP A 293 -43.83 -10.65 -17.92
N PRO A 294 -43.73 -9.34 -18.22
CA PRO A 294 -42.72 -8.42 -17.68
C PRO A 294 -42.66 -8.34 -16.16
N PHE A 295 -43.78 -8.59 -15.47
CA PHE A 295 -43.89 -8.42 -14.02
C PHE A 295 -44.07 -9.75 -13.28
N ALA A 296 -43.95 -10.89 -13.96
CA ALA A 296 -43.91 -12.21 -13.35
C ALA A 296 -42.47 -12.62 -13.00
N ALA A 297 -41.91 -11.99 -11.97
CA ALA A 297 -40.56 -12.31 -11.49
C ALA A 297 -40.40 -13.82 -11.21
N PRO A 298 -39.41 -14.52 -11.81
CA PRO A 298 -39.19 -15.95 -11.56
C PRO A 298 -38.96 -16.28 -10.09
N SER A 299 -39.29 -17.51 -9.69
CA SER A 299 -39.01 -18.00 -8.34
C SER A 299 -37.51 -18.35 -8.18
N ALA A 300 -37.01 -18.39 -6.94
CA ALA A 300 -35.63 -18.80 -6.68
C ALA A 300 -35.33 -20.24 -7.16
N ALA A 301 -36.32 -21.14 -7.08
CA ALA A 301 -36.22 -22.49 -7.61
C ALA A 301 -36.09 -22.48 -9.14
N ARG A 302 -36.90 -21.68 -9.83
CA ARG A 302 -36.83 -21.53 -11.29
C ARG A 302 -35.49 -20.96 -11.75
N LEU A 303 -34.97 -19.94 -11.04
CA LEU A 303 -33.64 -19.38 -11.30
C LEU A 303 -32.54 -20.43 -11.11
N ALA A 304 -32.65 -21.29 -10.10
CA ALA A 304 -31.72 -22.39 -9.88
C ALA A 304 -31.78 -23.46 -11.00
N GLU A 305 -32.99 -23.81 -11.48
CA GLU A 305 -33.20 -24.76 -12.58
C GLU A 305 -32.53 -24.33 -13.88
N VAL A 306 -32.63 -23.05 -14.24
CA VAL A 306 -31.97 -22.48 -15.43
C VAL A 306 -30.47 -22.26 -15.21
N GLY A 307 -29.95 -22.55 -14.02
CA GLY A 307 -28.53 -22.46 -13.69
C GLY A 307 -28.06 -21.10 -13.19
N LEU A 308 -28.97 -20.18 -12.86
CA LEU A 308 -28.68 -18.88 -12.24
C LEU A 308 -28.67 -18.99 -10.72
N ASP A 309 -27.57 -19.54 -10.18
CA ASP A 309 -27.30 -19.48 -8.75
C ASP A 309 -27.05 -18.04 -8.25
N ARG A 310 -26.92 -17.86 -6.93
CA ARG A 310 -26.73 -16.52 -6.31
C ARG A 310 -25.54 -15.75 -6.91
N ARG A 311 -24.46 -16.42 -7.34
CA ARG A 311 -23.26 -15.76 -7.89
C ARG A 311 -23.47 -15.34 -9.34
N ARG A 312 -24.01 -16.24 -10.16
CA ARG A 312 -24.31 -16.02 -11.59
C ARG A 312 -25.41 -14.98 -11.76
N LEU A 313 -26.45 -15.03 -10.93
CA LEU A 313 -27.50 -14.01 -10.91
C LEU A 313 -26.94 -12.63 -10.56
N ALA A 314 -26.06 -12.55 -9.54
CA ALA A 314 -25.42 -11.29 -9.18
C ALA A 314 -24.53 -10.75 -10.31
N ALA A 315 -23.89 -11.63 -11.11
CA ALA A 315 -23.15 -11.21 -12.29
C ALA A 315 -24.07 -10.67 -13.40
N ALA A 316 -25.19 -11.35 -13.67
CA ALA A 316 -26.18 -10.91 -14.66
C ALA A 316 -26.83 -9.56 -14.30
N VAL A 317 -27.06 -9.30 -13.01
CA VAL A 317 -27.55 -8.00 -12.55
C VAL A 317 -26.48 -6.92 -12.69
N ARG A 318 -25.22 -7.23 -12.35
CA ARG A 318 -24.10 -6.28 -12.49
C ARG A 318 -23.79 -5.93 -13.94
N SER A 319 -23.94 -6.88 -14.87
CA SER A 319 -23.74 -6.61 -16.30
C SER A 319 -24.89 -5.79 -16.92
N GLY A 320 -25.96 -5.53 -16.16
CA GLY A 320 -27.15 -4.84 -16.65
C GLY A 320 -28.06 -5.72 -17.50
N ALA A 321 -27.83 -7.04 -17.56
CA ALA A 321 -28.68 -7.95 -18.33
C ALA A 321 -30.01 -8.27 -17.63
N LEU A 322 -30.05 -8.15 -16.30
CA LEU A 322 -31.24 -8.32 -15.46
C LEU A 322 -31.31 -7.21 -14.41
N LEU A 323 -32.51 -6.84 -13.98
CA LEU A 323 -32.76 -5.84 -12.94
C LEU A 323 -33.18 -6.55 -11.64
N ARG A 324 -32.51 -6.26 -10.52
CA ARG A 324 -32.94 -6.75 -9.20
C ARG A 324 -33.54 -5.60 -8.39
N ILE A 325 -34.85 -5.67 -8.13
CA ILE A 325 -35.57 -4.65 -7.35
C ILE A 325 -35.61 -4.96 -5.86
N ALA A 326 -35.56 -6.24 -5.48
CA ALA A 326 -35.51 -6.70 -4.10
C ALA A 326 -34.87 -8.09 -4.01
N ASP A 327 -34.65 -8.59 -2.79
CA ASP A 327 -34.09 -9.94 -2.63
C ASP A 327 -35.06 -11.00 -3.21
N GLY A 328 -34.54 -11.84 -4.11
CA GLY A 328 -35.34 -12.84 -4.83
C GLY A 328 -36.34 -12.28 -5.86
N ILE A 329 -36.27 -11.00 -6.24
CA ILE A 329 -37.15 -10.40 -7.24
C ILE A 329 -36.33 -9.79 -8.38
N ILE A 330 -36.42 -10.43 -9.55
CA ILE A 330 -35.65 -10.13 -10.75
C ILE A 330 -36.61 -9.83 -11.89
N LEU A 331 -36.37 -8.72 -12.58
CA LEU A 331 -37.12 -8.23 -13.73
C LEU A 331 -36.18 -7.91 -14.88
N LEU A 332 -36.73 -7.52 -16.03
CA LEU A 332 -35.94 -7.01 -17.15
C LEU A 332 -35.44 -5.58 -16.87
N PRO A 333 -34.27 -5.19 -17.41
CA PRO A 333 -33.86 -3.79 -17.45
C PRO A 333 -34.95 -2.94 -18.14
N GLY A 334 -35.33 -1.82 -17.54
CA GLY A 334 -36.41 -0.95 -18.02
C GLY A 334 -37.83 -1.34 -17.55
N ALA A 335 -37.98 -2.45 -16.82
CA ALA A 335 -39.26 -2.82 -16.22
C ALA A 335 -39.74 -1.83 -15.16
N ASP A 336 -38.84 -1.11 -14.51
CA ASP A 336 -39.15 -0.02 -13.59
C ASP A 336 -39.81 1.16 -14.30
N SER A 337 -39.24 1.62 -15.43
CA SER A 337 -39.87 2.66 -16.25
C SER A 337 -41.19 2.19 -16.86
N GLU A 338 -41.24 0.95 -17.37
CA GLU A 338 -42.47 0.39 -17.94
C GLU A 338 -43.59 0.24 -16.91
N ALA A 339 -43.24 -0.15 -15.66
CA ALA A 339 -44.19 -0.19 -14.56
C ALA A 339 -44.75 1.20 -14.26
N ALA A 340 -43.90 2.22 -14.18
CA ALA A 340 -44.31 3.59 -13.93
C ALA A 340 -45.27 4.09 -15.02
N ASP A 341 -44.95 3.84 -16.30
CA ASP A 341 -45.76 4.26 -17.45
C ASP A 341 -47.13 3.58 -17.44
N ARG A 342 -47.19 2.27 -17.18
CA ARG A 342 -48.48 1.54 -17.09
C ARG A 342 -49.30 2.00 -15.89
N LEU A 343 -48.69 2.21 -14.73
CA LEU A 343 -49.38 2.68 -13.52
C LEU A 343 -49.86 4.12 -13.62
N ALA A 344 -49.20 4.96 -14.44
CA ALA A 344 -49.65 6.33 -14.72
C ALA A 344 -50.99 6.38 -15.45
N THR A 345 -51.41 5.29 -16.13
CA THR A 345 -52.72 5.21 -16.80
C THR A 345 -53.89 4.99 -15.84
N LEU A 346 -53.62 4.62 -14.59
CA LEU A 346 -54.64 4.46 -13.56
C LEU A 346 -55.10 5.81 -13.01
N ALA A 347 -56.33 5.85 -12.49
CA ALA A 347 -56.79 6.98 -11.70
C ALA A 347 -55.90 7.14 -10.46
N GLN A 348 -55.34 8.33 -10.28
CA GLN A 348 -54.43 8.65 -9.17
C GLN A 348 -55.21 9.30 -8.01
N PRO A 349 -54.89 9.00 -6.74
CA PRO A 349 -53.96 7.97 -6.28
C PRO A 349 -54.58 6.56 -6.34
N PHE A 350 -53.77 5.53 -6.57
CA PHE A 350 -54.22 4.14 -6.63
C PHE A 350 -53.73 3.30 -5.45
N SER A 351 -54.45 2.24 -5.14
CA SER A 351 -54.10 1.24 -4.13
C SER A 351 -53.13 0.19 -4.70
N ALA A 352 -52.41 -0.50 -3.81
CA ALA A 352 -51.56 -1.63 -4.20
C ALA A 352 -52.35 -2.78 -4.89
N SER A 353 -53.66 -2.90 -4.63
CA SER A 353 -54.53 -3.90 -5.27
C SER A 353 -54.84 -3.53 -6.72
N GLU A 354 -55.08 -2.25 -7.00
CA GLU A 354 -55.29 -1.72 -8.35
C GLU A 354 -54.00 -1.82 -9.17
N ALA A 355 -52.86 -1.43 -8.58
CA ALA A 355 -51.55 -1.56 -9.20
C ALA A 355 -51.23 -3.02 -9.57
N ARG A 356 -51.53 -3.96 -8.67
CA ARG A 356 -51.35 -5.39 -8.90
C ARG A 356 -52.19 -5.90 -10.07
N THR A 357 -53.45 -5.46 -10.13
CA THR A 357 -54.39 -5.84 -11.20
C THR A 357 -53.94 -5.28 -12.54
N ALA A 358 -53.51 -4.01 -12.56
CA ALA A 358 -53.05 -3.31 -13.77
C ALA A 358 -51.76 -3.91 -14.36
N LEU A 359 -50.83 -4.33 -13.51
CA LEU A 359 -49.57 -4.95 -13.95
C LEU A 359 -49.65 -6.48 -14.08
N GLY A 360 -50.81 -7.08 -13.81
CA GLY A 360 -51.01 -8.54 -13.94
C GLY A 360 -50.12 -9.38 -13.01
N THR A 361 -49.67 -8.82 -11.88
CA THR A 361 -48.63 -9.43 -11.04
C THR A 361 -49.16 -9.95 -9.69
N THR A 362 -48.26 -10.44 -8.85
CA THR A 362 -48.56 -10.98 -7.51
C THR A 362 -48.22 -9.98 -6.41
N ARG A 363 -48.81 -10.16 -5.21
CA ARG A 363 -48.47 -9.35 -4.03
C ARG A 363 -46.97 -9.40 -3.69
N ARG A 364 -46.32 -10.54 -3.95
CA ARG A 364 -44.87 -10.74 -3.74
C ARG A 364 -44.03 -9.76 -4.55
N VAL A 365 -44.47 -9.40 -5.76
CA VAL A 365 -43.72 -8.55 -6.69
C VAL A 365 -44.17 -7.09 -6.62
N ILE A 366 -45.47 -6.82 -6.51
CA ILE A 366 -46.00 -5.45 -6.56
C ILE A 366 -45.53 -4.58 -5.38
N ILE A 367 -45.47 -5.13 -4.16
CA ILE A 367 -45.10 -4.34 -2.98
C ILE A 367 -43.64 -3.89 -3.07
N PRO A 368 -42.65 -4.78 -3.31
CA PRO A 368 -41.27 -4.35 -3.47
C PRO A 368 -41.03 -3.50 -4.72
N LEU A 369 -41.83 -3.68 -5.78
CA LEU A 369 -41.78 -2.82 -6.97
C LEU A 369 -42.22 -1.39 -6.65
N LEU A 370 -43.31 -1.20 -5.90
CA LEU A 370 -43.75 0.13 -5.48
C LEU A 370 -42.71 0.80 -4.56
N GLU A 371 -42.11 0.06 -3.62
CA GLU A 371 -41.01 0.55 -2.78
C GLU A 371 -39.79 0.96 -3.63
N TRP A 372 -39.43 0.17 -4.65
CA TRP A 372 -38.36 0.49 -5.59
C TRP A 372 -38.66 1.77 -6.39
N LEU A 373 -39.89 1.93 -6.89
CA LEU A 373 -40.32 3.12 -7.61
C LEU A 373 -40.31 4.37 -6.73
N GLU A 374 -40.67 4.23 -5.44
CA GLU A 374 -40.57 5.32 -4.46
C GLU A 374 -39.12 5.73 -4.20
N GLN A 375 -38.23 4.76 -3.95
CA GLN A 375 -36.80 5.01 -3.73
C GLN A 375 -36.13 5.69 -4.94
N ASN A 376 -36.56 5.34 -6.16
CA ASN A 376 -36.06 5.91 -7.41
C ASN A 376 -36.85 7.13 -7.89
N ARG A 377 -37.79 7.65 -7.07
CA ARG A 377 -38.60 8.86 -7.32
C ARG A 377 -39.52 8.80 -8.55
N TYR A 378 -39.92 7.60 -8.98
CA TYR A 378 -40.98 7.42 -9.97
C TYR A 378 -42.38 7.55 -9.34
N ALA A 379 -42.53 7.12 -8.09
CA ALA A 379 -43.79 7.15 -7.35
C ALA A 379 -43.62 7.80 -5.97
N ARG A 380 -44.73 8.20 -5.35
CA ARG A 380 -44.78 8.69 -3.97
C ARG A 380 -45.98 8.09 -3.24
N ARG A 381 -45.79 7.78 -1.96
CA ARG A 381 -46.85 7.33 -1.07
C ARG A 381 -47.64 8.51 -0.49
N THR A 382 -48.97 8.42 -0.56
CA THR A 382 -49.91 9.38 0.03
C THR A 382 -50.12 9.10 1.53
N PRO A 383 -50.60 10.08 2.33
CA PRO A 383 -50.89 9.90 3.75
C PRO A 383 -51.88 8.77 4.04
N ASP A 384 -52.82 8.51 3.12
CA ASP A 384 -53.86 7.48 3.25
C ASP A 384 -53.36 6.07 2.86
N GLY A 385 -52.08 5.94 2.52
CA GLY A 385 -51.46 4.66 2.18
C GLY A 385 -51.56 4.24 0.72
N ASN A 386 -52.17 5.06 -0.14
CA ASN A 386 -52.21 4.88 -1.60
C ASN A 386 -50.95 5.44 -2.27
N HIS A 387 -50.73 5.14 -3.55
CA HIS A 387 -49.56 5.54 -4.32
C HIS A 387 -49.96 6.48 -5.48
N GLU A 388 -49.05 7.39 -5.83
CA GLU A 388 -49.21 8.36 -6.91
C GLU A 388 -47.92 8.42 -7.75
N ILE A 389 -48.03 8.37 -9.08
CA ILE A 389 -46.88 8.54 -9.98
C ILE A 389 -46.49 10.03 -10.05
N VAL A 390 -45.21 10.34 -9.83
CA VAL A 390 -44.71 11.73 -9.72
C VAL A 390 -43.86 12.15 -10.91
N ALA A 391 -43.38 11.21 -11.73
CA ALA A 391 -42.62 11.48 -12.94
C ALA A 391 -42.96 10.45 -14.02
N ALA A 392 -43.48 10.92 -15.16
CA ALA A 392 -43.44 10.15 -16.40
C ALA A 392 -41.98 10.15 -16.90
N SER A 393 -41.45 8.95 -17.08
CA SER A 393 -40.19 8.57 -17.73
C SER A 393 -39.12 9.66 -17.95
N ARG A 394 -37.94 9.52 -17.31
CA ARG A 394 -36.72 10.20 -17.78
C ARG A 394 -36.48 9.81 -19.24
N GLU A 395 -36.40 10.80 -20.14
CA GLU A 395 -35.87 10.61 -21.48
C GLU A 395 -34.52 9.87 -21.42
N LYS A 396 -34.39 8.83 -22.25
CA LYS A 396 -33.21 8.00 -22.42
C LYS A 396 -31.96 8.87 -22.64
N SER A 397 -30.89 8.62 -21.88
CA SER A 397 -29.52 8.90 -22.28
C SER A 397 -28.58 7.78 -21.88
#